data_AF-A0A6N2D6Y2-F1
#
_entry.id   AF-A0A6N2D6Y2-F1
#
_cell.length_a   1.000
_cell.length_b   1.000
_cell.length_c   1.000
_cell.angle_alpha   90.00
_cell.angle_beta   90.00
_cell.angle_gamma   90.00
#
_symmetry.space_group_name_H-M   'P 1'
#
loop_
_entity.id
_entity.type
_entity.pdbx_description
1 polymer ?
#
loop_
_entity_poly.entity_id
_entity_poly.type
_entity_poly.pdbx_seq_one_letter_code
_entity_poly.pdbx_strand_id
1 'polypeptide(L)' 'MAVNQRTENELGPLEVRVEGSVDRAIGRLKRAMAREGVLKEIKVRRFYEKPSIKVKRKRREAERRRRRALRVRTF' A
#
# COMPACT_ATOMS: atom_id res chain seq x y z
N MET A 1 -30.70 -10.16 -16.14
CA MET A 1 -29.47 -10.99 -16.16
C MET A 1 -28.42 -10.31 -15.29
N ALA A 2 -27.99 -11.03 -14.25
CA ALA A 2 -26.90 -10.82 -13.30
C ALA A 2 -26.49 -9.36 -12.93
N VAL A 3 -27.05 -8.91 -11.81
CA VAL A 3 -26.52 -7.85 -10.95
C VAL A 3 -25.25 -8.39 -10.27
N ASN A 4 -24.06 -8.06 -10.79
CA ASN A 4 -22.82 -8.30 -10.06
C ASN A 4 -22.58 -7.17 -9.05
N GLN A 5 -23.42 -7.13 -8.02
CA GLN A 5 -23.11 -6.44 -6.77
C GLN A 5 -21.98 -7.23 -6.07
N ARG A 6 -20.72 -6.84 -6.32
CA ARG A 6 -19.62 -7.15 -5.40
C ARG A 6 -19.36 -5.92 -4.55
N THR A 7 -20.27 -5.66 -3.63
CA THR A 7 -20.02 -4.79 -2.49
C THR A 7 -19.56 -5.67 -1.33
N GLU A 8 -18.29 -6.05 -1.35
CA GLU A 8 -17.58 -6.50 -0.15
C GLU A 8 -16.26 -5.74 -0.09
N ASN A 9 -16.34 -4.52 0.43
CA ASN A 9 -15.21 -3.88 1.08
C ASN A 9 -15.44 -4.04 2.59
N GLU A 10 -15.18 -5.25 3.08
CA GLU A 10 -14.65 -5.42 4.43
C GLU A 10 -13.15 -5.65 4.25
N LEU A 11 -12.32 -5.26 5.22
CA LEU A 11 -10.86 -5.40 5.17
C LEU A 11 -10.46 -6.89 5.20
N GLY A 12 -10.76 -7.61 4.13
CA GLY A 12 -10.44 -9.01 3.95
C GLY A 12 -8.92 -9.20 3.82
N PRO A 13 -8.41 -10.38 4.17
CA PRO A 13 -6.99 -10.67 4.05
C PRO A 13 -6.51 -10.46 2.60
N LEU A 14 -5.27 -9.99 2.45
CA LEU A 14 -4.60 -9.92 1.14
C LEU A 14 -4.40 -11.33 0.58
N GLU A 15 -5.35 -11.76 -0.24
CA GLU A 15 -5.33 -13.07 -0.87
C GLU A 15 -4.70 -12.99 -2.27
N VAL A 16 -3.79 -13.93 -2.56
CA VAL A 16 -3.22 -14.09 -3.90
C VAL A 16 -3.45 -15.52 -4.34
N ARG A 17 -4.16 -15.68 -5.46
CA ARG A 17 -4.35 -16.98 -6.09
C ARG A 17 -3.03 -17.49 -6.65
N VAL A 18 -2.65 -18.70 -6.27
CA VAL A 18 -1.45 -19.37 -6.77
C VAL A 18 -1.79 -20.04 -8.09
N GLU A 19 -1.37 -19.43 -9.19
CA GLU A 19 -1.44 -20.04 -10.53
C GLU A 19 -0.01 -20.33 -10.99
N GLY A 20 0.34 -21.62 -11.05
CA GLY A 20 1.69 -22.10 -11.41
C GLY A 20 2.66 -22.13 -10.22
N SER A 21 3.76 -21.37 -10.28
CA SER A 21 4.83 -21.45 -9.28
C SER A 21 4.57 -20.59 -8.03
N VAL A 22 4.87 -21.18 -6.88
CA VAL A 22 4.68 -20.59 -5.54
C VAL A 22 5.51 -19.31 -5.37
N ASP A 23 6.74 -19.28 -5.90
CA ASP A 23 7.62 -18.09 -5.81
C ASP A 23 7.01 -16.86 -6.47
N ARG A 24 6.32 -17.04 -7.59
CA ARG A 24 5.62 -15.95 -8.30
C ARG A 24 4.44 -15.45 -7.48
N ALA A 25 3.73 -16.34 -6.79
CA ALA A 25 2.62 -15.95 -5.92
C ALA A 25 3.11 -15.15 -4.70
N ILE A 26 4.20 -15.58 -4.06
CA ILE A 26 4.85 -14.83 -2.96
C ILE A 26 5.30 -13.45 -3.43
N GLY A 27 5.90 -13.36 -4.62
CA GLY A 27 6.28 -12.08 -5.23
C GLY A 27 5.09 -11.15 -5.47
N ARG A 28 3.97 -11.68 -5.98
CA ARG A 28 2.72 -10.93 -6.17
C ARG A 28 2.16 -10.43 -4.84
N LEU A 29 2.12 -11.28 -3.82
CA LEU A 29 1.63 -10.92 -2.48
C LEU A 29 2.47 -9.78 -1.88
N LYS A 30 3.80 -9.89 -1.93
CA LYS A 30 4.69 -8.81 -1.45
C LYS A 30 4.45 -7.48 -2.17
N ARG A 31 4.19 -7.50 -3.48
CA ARG A 31 3.86 -6.28 -4.24
C ARG A 31 2.47 -5.73 -3.89
N ALA A 32 1.49 -6.59 -3.68
CA ALA A 32 0.14 -6.20 -3.23
C ALA A 32 0.21 -5.53 -1.85
N MET A 33 0.90 -6.15 -0.88
CA MET A 33 1.18 -5.58 0.44
C MET A 33 1.89 -4.22 0.38
N ALA A 34 2.85 -4.07 -0.54
CA ALA A 34 3.57 -2.82 -0.74
C ALA A 34 2.70 -1.72 -1.37
N ARG A 35 1.77 -2.07 -2.26
CA ARG A 35 0.83 -1.14 -2.89
C ARG A 35 -0.19 -0.61 -1.88
N GLU A 36 -0.72 -1.49 -1.06
CA GLU A 36 -1.67 -1.14 0.01
C GLU A 36 -0.98 -0.40 1.16
N GLY A 37 0.32 -0.63 1.37
CA GLY A 37 1.12 0.09 2.35
C GLY A 37 1.08 -0.50 3.76
N VAL A 38 0.55 -1.71 3.92
CA VAL A 38 0.41 -2.44 5.20
C VAL A 38 1.73 -2.48 5.98
N LEU A 39 2.83 -2.85 5.31
CA LEU A 39 4.15 -2.93 5.95
C LEU A 39 4.64 -1.57 6.48
N LYS A 40 4.30 -0.50 5.78
CA LYS A 40 4.66 0.86 6.18
C LYS A 40 3.83 1.32 7.38
N GLU A 41 2.55 0.98 7.39
CA GLU A 41 1.65 1.30 8.48
C GLU A 41 2.02 0.57 9.77
N ILE A 42 2.34 -0.73 9.68
CA ILE A 42 2.88 -1.50 10.80
C ILE A 42 4.10 -0.78 11.39
N LYS A 43 5.06 -0.36 10.56
CA LYS A 43 6.28 0.31 11.03
C LYS A 43 5.99 1.62 11.77
N VAL A 44 5.00 2.38 11.32
CA VAL A 44 4.59 3.65 11.92
C VAL A 44 3.84 3.45 13.23
N ARG A 45 3.02 2.40 13.31
CA ARG A 45 2.19 2.09 14.48
C ARG A 45 2.96 1.37 15.60
N ARG A 46 4.21 0.93 15.37
CA ARG A 46 5.04 0.22 16.37
C ARG A 46 5.28 1.01 17.65
N PHE A 47 5.34 2.34 17.58
CA PHE A 47 5.61 3.20 18.72
C PHE A 47 4.81 4.50 18.61
N TYR A 48 4.56 5.15 19.75
CA TYR A 48 3.90 6.44 19.76
C TYR A 48 4.77 7.51 19.10
N GLU A 49 4.22 8.17 18.08
CA GLU A 49 4.86 9.31 17.41
C GLU A 49 4.20 10.60 17.91
N LYS A 50 4.99 11.47 18.56
CA LYS A 50 4.52 12.79 19.02
C LYS A 50 3.85 13.55 17.85
N PRO A 51 2.75 14.29 18.08
CA PRO A 51 1.99 14.96 17.01
C PRO A 51 2.84 15.86 16.11
N SER A 52 3.81 16.60 16.67
CA SER A 52 4.74 17.42 15.89
C SER A 52 5.58 16.61 14.90
N ILE A 53 6.04 15.42 15.30
CA ILE A 53 6.83 14.53 14.45
C ILE A 53 5.95 13.92 13.35
N LYS A 54 4.71 13.54 13.70
CA LYS A 54 3.71 13.05 12.74
C LYS A 54 3.43 14.06 11.61
N VAL A 55 3.30 15.35 11.96
CA VAL A 55 3.12 16.44 10.98
C VAL A 55 4.36 16.58 10.08
N LYS A 56 5.57 16.59 10.65
CA LYS A 56 6.82 16.67 9.88
C LYS A 56 6.97 15.48 8.91
N ARG A 57 6.64 14.27 9.36
CA ARG A 57 6.67 13.06 8.53
C ARG A 57 5.68 13.14 7.37
N LYS A 58 4.43 13.56 7.64
CA LYS A 58 3.38 13.71 6.61
C LYS A 58 3.80 14.70 5.53
N ARG A 59 4.36 15.86 5.91
CA ARG A 59 4.87 16.87 4.96
C ARG A 59 5.99 16.31 4.09
N ARG A 60 6.99 15.68 4.71
CA ARG A 60 8.13 15.05 4.00
C ARG A 60 7.67 13.97 3.02
N GLU A 61 6.69 13.16 3.40
CA GLU A 61 6.13 12.13 2.54
C GLU A 61 5.37 12.71 1.34
N ALA A 62 4.55 13.75 1.56
CA ALA A 62 3.83 14.43 0.49
C ALA A 62 4.80 15.08 -0.51
N GLU A 63 5.85 15.74 -0.04
CA GLU A 63 6.91 16.31 -0.89
C GLU A 63 7.62 15.22 -1.71
N ARG A 64 7.96 14.08 -1.09
CA ARG A 64 8.55 12.94 -1.81
C ARG A 64 7.61 12.41 -2.89
N ARG A 65 6.31 12.29 -2.62
CA ARG A 65 5.30 11.85 -3.58
C ARG A 65 5.18 12.82 -4.76
N ARG A 66 5.14 14.12 -4.48
CA ARG A 66 5.12 15.19 -5.50
C ARG A 66 6.36 15.14 -6.39
N ARG A 67 7.56 15.06 -5.80
CA ARG A 67 8.82 14.95 -6.56
C ARG A 67 8.88 13.72 -7.46
N ARG A 68 8.36 12.57 -6.99
CA ARG A 68 8.27 11.35 -7.82
C ARG A 68 7.31 11.55 -9.00
N ALA A 69 6.14 12.15 -8.78
CA ALA A 69 5.18 12.39 -9.84
C ALA A 69 5.72 13.36 -10.91
N LEU A 70 6.44 14.41 -10.50
CA LEU A 70 7.09 15.34 -11.42
C LEU A 70 8.12 14.65 -12.29
N ARG A 71 8.97 13.78 -11.71
CA ARG A 71 9.96 13.01 -12.47
C ARG A 71 9.30 12.10 -13.51
N VAL A 72 8.19 11.44 -13.19
CA VAL A 72 7.50 10.56 -14.15
C VAL A 72 6.86 11.34 -15.30
N ARG A 73 6.40 12.57 -15.05
CA ARG A 73 5.74 13.42 -16.06
C ARG A 73 6.72 14.06 -17.05
N THR A 74 7.98 14.24 -16.64
CA THR A 74 9.02 14.89 -17.47
C THR A 74 9.72 13.94 -18.43
N PHE A 75 9.39 12.64 -18.42
CA PHE A 75 9.88 11.63 -19.36
C PHE A 75 8.74 11.17 -20.29
#